data_AF-H6V3R4-F1
#
_entry.id   AF-H6V3R4-F1
#
_cell.length_a   1.000
_cell.length_b   1.000
_cell.length_c   1.000
_cell.angle_alpha   90.00
_cell.angle_beta   90.00
_cell.angle_gamma   90.00
#
_symmetry.space_group_name_H-M   'P 1'
#
loop_
_entity.id
_entity.type
_entity.pdbx_description
1 polymer ?
#
loop_
_entity_poly.entity_id
_entity_poly.type
_entity_poly.pdbx_seq_one_letter_code
_entity_poly.pdbx_strand_id
1 'polypeptide(L)'
;TQNQAFSAILFLYKEVLEIELPWMDDLVRAKQPVRVPTVLTVREIEILMEHLQGPSWLLASLLYGAGLRLMEGLCLRVQDLDFHRREIMVRQGKGRKDRRTMLPRKLVTPLMNHLEIVRRQHQADLREGAGYVELPGSLSRKYRNANREWPWQWVFPATRKYFHKETKESRRHHLHESVIQRSVREAARSAGFSKRVTTHTLRHSFATHLL
;
A
#
# COMPACT_ATOMS: atom_id res chain seq x y z
N THR A 1 6.79 21.15 -5.40
CA THR A 1 6.56 22.22 -4.40
C THR A 1 7.88 22.89 -4.08
N GLN A 2 7.89 24.13 -3.57
CA GLN A 2 9.12 24.88 -3.25
C GLN A 2 10.09 24.07 -2.37
N ASN A 3 9.61 23.44 -1.30
CA ASN A 3 10.46 22.61 -0.43
C ASN A 3 11.06 21.38 -1.15
N GLN A 4 10.34 20.80 -2.11
CA GLN A 4 10.86 19.68 -2.91
C GLN A 4 11.94 20.16 -3.89
N ALA A 5 11.73 21.31 -4.54
CA ALA A 5 12.71 21.93 -5.42
C ALA A 5 13.97 22.35 -4.65
N PHE A 6 13.78 22.98 -3.49
CA PHE A 6 14.87 23.31 -2.57
C PHE A 6 15.66 22.07 -2.15
N SER A 7 14.98 20.99 -1.76
CA SER A 7 15.64 19.74 -1.39
C SER A 7 16.40 19.11 -2.57
N ALA A 8 15.88 19.23 -3.79
CA ALA A 8 16.53 18.74 -5.00
C ALA A 8 17.80 19.54 -5.34
N ILE A 9 17.75 20.88 -5.22
CA ILE A 9 18.91 21.76 -5.43
C ILE A 9 19.97 21.47 -4.36
N LEU A 10 19.57 21.39 -3.09
CA LEU A 10 20.47 21.06 -1.98
C LEU A 10 21.15 19.71 -2.21
N PHE A 11 20.41 18.69 -2.66
CA PHE A 11 20.98 17.39 -3.01
C PHE A 11 21.95 17.46 -4.19
N LEU A 12 21.59 18.17 -5.28
CA LEU A 12 22.46 18.32 -6.45
C LEU A 12 23.80 18.95 -6.06
N TYR A 13 23.78 20.08 -5.36
CA TYR A 13 25.01 20.79 -5.03
C TYR A 13 25.85 20.05 -4.00
N LYS A 14 25.22 19.53 -2.95
CA LYS A 14 25.95 18.90 -1.84
C LYS A 14 26.45 17.49 -2.17
N GLU A 15 25.60 16.66 -2.76
CA GLU A 15 25.86 15.21 -2.89
C GLU A 15 26.33 14.81 -4.30
N VAL A 16 26.04 15.62 -5.32
CA VAL A 16 26.43 15.29 -6.72
C VAL A 16 27.58 16.16 -7.19
N LEU A 17 27.52 17.46 -6.94
CA LEU A 17 28.56 18.41 -7.35
C LEU A 17 29.66 18.60 -6.28
N GLU A 18 29.42 18.12 -5.05
CA GLU A 18 30.33 18.28 -3.91
C GLU A 18 30.71 19.76 -3.65
N ILE A 19 29.79 20.68 -3.95
CA ILE A 19 29.93 22.13 -3.74
C ILE A 19 29.16 22.51 -2.47
N GLU A 20 29.89 23.05 -1.50
CA GLU A 20 29.26 23.66 -0.32
C GLU A 20 28.57 24.97 -0.69
N LEU A 21 27.36 25.17 -0.16
CA LEU A 21 26.59 26.40 -0.33
C LEU A 21 26.32 27.02 1.06
N PRO A 22 27.29 27.76 1.63
CA PRO A 22 27.20 28.27 3.00
C PRO A 22 26.00 29.18 3.25
N TRP A 23 25.53 29.88 2.23
CA TRP A 23 24.36 30.77 2.29
C TRP A 23 23.01 30.03 2.25
N MET A 24 23.00 28.72 1.99
CA MET A 24 21.77 27.93 1.89
C MET A 24 21.26 27.40 3.23
N ASP A 25 22.06 27.43 4.29
CA ASP A 25 21.63 27.01 5.62
C ASP A 25 20.60 27.98 6.24
N ASP A 26 20.64 29.25 5.85
CA ASP A 26 19.72 30.31 6.31
C ASP A 26 18.40 30.37 5.53
N LEU A 27 18.21 29.52 4.52
CA LEU A 27 16.99 29.53 3.71
C LEU A 27 15.80 28.95 4.48
N VAL A 28 14.89 29.84 4.86
CA VAL A 28 13.63 29.50 5.53
C VAL A 28 12.79 28.60 4.63
N ARG A 29 12.59 27.35 5.04
CA ARG A 29 11.65 26.44 4.37
C ARG A 29 10.25 27.03 4.40
N ALA A 30 9.53 26.92 3.29
CA ALA A 30 8.14 27.31 3.24
C ALA A 30 7.35 26.50 4.28
N LYS A 31 6.73 27.19 5.25
CA LYS A 31 5.86 26.56 6.24
C LYS A 31 4.66 25.96 5.52
N GLN A 32 4.48 24.65 5.64
CA GLN A 32 3.27 24.03 5.13
C GLN A 32 2.10 24.34 6.06
N PRO A 33 0.94 24.78 5.55
CA PRO A 33 -0.23 24.99 6.38
C PRO A 33 -0.68 23.66 6.97
N VAL A 34 -0.86 23.63 8.30
CA VAL A 34 -1.37 22.46 9.02
C VAL A 34 -2.84 22.29 8.67
N ARG A 35 -3.18 21.21 7.97
CA ARG A 35 -4.58 20.87 7.66
C ARG A 35 -5.07 19.86 8.69
N VAL A 36 -6.21 20.16 9.31
CA VAL A 36 -6.89 19.22 10.20
C VAL A 36 -7.30 17.99 9.37
N PRO A 37 -6.98 16.76 9.82
CA PRO A 37 -7.37 15.56 9.09
C PRO A 37 -8.89 15.45 8.97
N THR A 38 -9.39 15.22 7.77
CA THR A 38 -10.79 14.82 7.58
C THR A 38 -10.99 13.43 8.17
N VAL A 39 -12.00 13.29 9.03
CA VAL A 39 -12.43 12.01 9.62
C VAL A 39 -13.88 11.72 9.19
N LEU A 40 -14.13 10.46 8.84
CA LEU A 40 -15.47 9.89 8.66
C LEU A 40 -15.96 9.27 9.96
N THR A 41 -17.24 9.47 10.26
CA THR A 41 -17.99 8.74 11.29
C THR A 41 -18.12 7.27 10.93
N VAL A 42 -18.48 6.42 11.90
CA VAL A 42 -18.72 4.98 11.67
C VAL A 42 -19.79 4.75 10.61
N ARG A 43 -20.91 5.50 10.66
CA ARG A 43 -21.99 5.40 9.67
C ARG A 43 -21.53 5.80 8.26
N GLU A 44 -20.72 6.85 8.13
CA GLU A 44 -20.16 7.23 6.83
C GLU A 44 -19.17 6.19 6.29
N ILE A 45 -18.42 5.51 7.18
CA ILE A 45 -17.58 4.39 6.75
C ILE A 45 -18.45 3.25 6.21
N GLU A 46 -19.54 2.89 6.88
CA GLU A 46 -20.46 1.84 6.43
C GLU A 46 -21.03 2.17 5.04
N ILE A 47 -21.60 3.38 4.87
CA ILE A 47 -22.14 3.85 3.58
C ILE A 47 -21.05 3.84 2.49
N LEU A 48 -19.83 4.28 2.80
CA LEU A 48 -18.73 4.27 1.84
C LEU A 48 -18.38 2.84 1.38
N MET A 49 -18.38 1.88 2.30
CA MET A 49 -18.06 0.48 2.00
C MET A 49 -19.13 -0.18 1.14
N GLU A 50 -20.40 0.20 1.26
CA GLU A 50 -21.49 -0.30 0.38
C GLU A 50 -21.27 0.06 -1.10
N HIS A 51 -20.54 1.13 -1.38
CA HIS A 51 -20.24 1.60 -2.73
C HIS A 51 -18.91 1.07 -3.28
N LEU A 52 -18.25 0.16 -2.57
CA LEU A 52 -17.03 -0.50 -3.01
C LEU A 52 -17.28 -1.99 -3.24
N GLN A 53 -16.55 -2.56 -4.20
CA GLN A 53 -16.65 -3.97 -4.53
C GLN A 53 -15.27 -4.62 -4.75
N GLY A 54 -15.23 -5.95 -4.65
CA GLY A 54 -14.07 -6.77 -4.98
C GLY A 54 -12.79 -6.37 -4.21
N PRO A 55 -11.61 -6.40 -4.87
CA PRO A 55 -10.34 -6.07 -4.23
C PRO A 55 -10.30 -4.66 -3.61
N SER A 56 -10.98 -3.68 -4.22
CA SER A 56 -11.03 -2.31 -3.71
C SER A 56 -11.75 -2.22 -2.36
N TRP A 57 -12.87 -2.94 -2.22
CA TRP A 57 -13.60 -3.03 -0.94
C TRP A 57 -12.74 -3.67 0.15
N LEU A 58 -12.09 -4.79 -0.18
CA LEU A 58 -11.28 -5.54 0.77
C LEU A 58 -10.07 -4.73 1.24
N LEU A 59 -9.37 -4.08 0.31
CA LEU A 59 -8.25 -3.20 0.64
C LEU A 59 -8.71 -1.99 1.46
N ALA A 60 -9.77 -1.29 1.06
CA ALA A 60 -10.31 -0.16 1.83
C ALA A 60 -10.68 -0.57 3.26
N SER A 61 -11.31 -1.74 3.40
CA SER A 61 -11.67 -2.30 4.71
C SER A 61 -10.46 -2.62 5.56
N LEU A 62 -9.34 -3.08 4.98
CA LEU A 62 -8.07 -3.27 5.69
C LEU A 62 -7.42 -1.92 6.07
N LEU A 63 -7.44 -0.93 5.17
CA LEU A 63 -6.89 0.41 5.48
C LEU A 63 -7.58 1.04 6.69
N TYR A 64 -8.91 0.90 6.75
CA TYR A 64 -9.70 1.29 7.92
C TYR A 64 -9.44 0.32 9.09
N GLY A 65 -9.89 -0.92 9.03
CA GLY A 65 -9.94 -1.81 10.20
C GLY A 65 -8.59 -2.25 10.77
N ALA A 66 -7.49 -2.10 10.04
CA ALA A 66 -6.14 -2.44 10.51
C ALA A 66 -5.20 -1.22 10.59
N GLY A 67 -5.70 -0.01 10.29
CA GLY A 67 -4.92 1.22 10.32
C GLY A 67 -3.68 1.16 9.43
N LEU A 68 -3.81 0.65 8.20
CA LEU A 68 -2.71 0.53 7.26
C LEU A 68 -2.54 1.81 6.44
N ARG A 69 -1.30 2.14 6.05
CA ARG A 69 -1.07 3.12 4.97
C ARG A 69 -1.43 2.46 3.65
N LEU A 70 -1.74 3.27 2.63
CA LEU A 70 -2.05 2.76 1.30
C LEU A 70 -0.98 1.77 0.80
N MET A 71 0.28 2.19 0.82
CA MET A 71 1.39 1.32 0.39
C MET A 71 1.63 0.14 1.33
N GLU A 72 1.34 0.26 2.62
CA GLU A 72 1.42 -0.90 3.53
C GLU A 72 0.39 -1.97 3.14
N GLY A 73 -0.84 -1.57 2.81
CA GLY A 73 -1.90 -2.49 2.38
C GLY A 73 -1.66 -3.09 0.99
N LEU A 74 -1.18 -2.30 0.03
CA LEU A 74 -0.86 -2.78 -1.32
C LEU A 74 0.35 -3.73 -1.34
N CYS A 75 1.35 -3.45 -0.51
CA CYS A 75 2.56 -4.26 -0.45
C CYS A 75 2.47 -5.48 0.47
N LEU A 76 1.29 -5.80 1.03
CA LEU A 76 1.11 -7.01 1.82
C LEU A 76 1.44 -8.26 0.99
N ARG A 77 2.24 -9.15 1.57
CA ARG A 77 2.49 -10.49 1.06
C ARG A 77 1.57 -11.49 1.73
N VAL A 78 1.37 -12.65 1.11
CA VAL A 78 0.52 -13.70 1.70
C VAL A 78 1.02 -14.13 3.09
N GLN A 79 2.35 -14.25 3.26
CA GLN A 79 2.97 -14.61 4.54
C GLN A 79 2.79 -13.56 5.65
N ASP A 80 2.37 -12.35 5.31
CA ASP A 80 2.19 -11.27 6.28
C ASP A 80 0.85 -11.40 7.01
N LEU A 81 -0.03 -12.30 6.59
CA LEU A 81 -1.36 -12.53 7.16
C LEU A 81 -1.35 -13.76 8.06
N ASP A 82 -1.56 -13.56 9.36
CA ASP A 82 -1.79 -14.65 10.31
C ASP A 82 -3.28 -14.70 10.68
N PHE A 83 -3.99 -15.65 10.07
CA PHE A 83 -5.43 -15.83 10.29
C PHE A 83 -5.76 -16.44 11.67
N HIS A 84 -4.84 -17.21 12.26
CA HIS A 84 -5.05 -17.83 13.57
C HIS A 84 -4.93 -16.78 14.67
N ARG A 85 -3.87 -15.98 14.64
CA ARG A 85 -3.65 -14.88 15.59
C ARG A 85 -4.47 -13.64 15.26
N ARG A 86 -5.02 -13.56 14.04
CA ARG A 86 -5.68 -12.36 13.48
C ARG A 86 -4.74 -11.16 13.54
N GLU A 87 -3.54 -11.35 13.02
CA GLU A 87 -2.49 -10.34 12.97
C GLU A 87 -2.03 -10.11 11.53
N ILE A 88 -1.60 -8.89 11.25
CA ILE A 88 -0.95 -8.50 10.00
C ILE A 88 0.45 -8.00 10.32
N MET A 89 1.46 -8.60 9.70
CA MET A 89 2.85 -8.13 9.76
C MET A 89 3.07 -7.05 8.70
N VAL A 90 3.28 -5.81 9.14
CA VAL A 90 3.64 -4.70 8.24
C VAL A 90 5.15 -4.60 8.19
N ARG A 91 5.73 -4.96 7.03
CA ARG A 91 7.17 -4.90 6.81
C ARG A 91 7.63 -3.51 6.35
N GLN A 92 8.83 -3.12 6.76
CA GLN A 92 9.46 -1.86 6.37
C GLN A 92 8.55 -0.64 6.56
N GLY A 93 7.89 -0.54 7.71
CA GLY A 93 7.16 0.66 8.11
C GLY A 93 8.06 1.88 8.28
N LYS A 94 7.51 2.97 8.85
CA LYS A 94 8.27 4.21 9.11
C LYS A 94 9.60 3.88 9.83
N GLY A 95 10.72 4.32 9.26
CA GLY A 95 12.07 4.04 9.79
C GLY A 95 12.60 2.62 9.52
N ARG A 96 12.04 1.91 8.52
CA ARG A 96 12.38 0.51 8.18
C ARG A 96 12.14 -0.49 9.32
N LYS A 97 11.23 -0.16 10.24
CA LYS A 97 10.84 -1.05 11.34
C LYS A 97 9.59 -1.83 10.98
N ASP A 98 9.62 -3.12 11.27
CA ASP A 98 8.46 -3.99 11.16
C ASP A 98 7.52 -3.75 12.35
N ARG A 99 6.21 -3.88 12.12
CA ARG A 99 5.19 -3.80 13.18
C ARG A 99 4.07 -4.81 12.94
N ARG A 100 3.41 -5.22 14.01
CA ARG A 100 2.15 -5.98 13.92
C ARG A 100 0.95 -5.05 14.07
N THR A 101 -0.15 -5.39 13.41
CA THR A 101 -1.45 -4.76 13.60
C THR A 101 -2.55 -5.82 13.56
N MET A 102 -3.75 -5.46 13.99
CA MET A 102 -4.90 -6.37 14.01
C MET A 102 -5.42 -6.70 12.61
N LEU A 103 -5.89 -7.93 12.42
CA LEU A 103 -6.72 -8.34 11.28
C LEU A 103 -8.20 -8.37 11.73
N PRO A 104 -9.07 -7.50 11.20
CA PRO A 104 -10.48 -7.49 11.59
C PRO A 104 -11.17 -8.85 11.34
N ARG A 105 -11.89 -9.36 12.35
CA ARG A 105 -12.61 -10.65 12.27
C ARG A 105 -13.54 -10.72 11.06
N LYS A 106 -14.26 -9.63 10.74
CA LYS A 106 -15.17 -9.54 9.60
C LYS A 106 -14.47 -9.76 8.24
N LEU A 107 -13.15 -9.55 8.17
CA LEU A 107 -12.38 -9.65 6.94
C LEU A 107 -11.68 -11.01 6.77
N VAL A 108 -11.71 -11.90 7.77
CA VAL A 108 -11.06 -13.21 7.68
C VAL A 108 -11.62 -14.01 6.50
N THR A 109 -12.93 -14.27 6.47
CA THR A 109 -13.55 -15.07 5.40
C THR A 109 -13.42 -14.41 4.02
N PRO A 110 -13.72 -13.11 3.83
CA PRO A 110 -13.51 -12.45 2.54
C PRO A 110 -12.06 -12.49 2.06
N LEU A 111 -11.09 -12.33 2.97
CA LEU A 111 -9.67 -12.35 2.62
C LEU A 111 -9.20 -13.76 2.24
N MET A 112 -9.67 -14.81 2.94
CA MET A 112 -9.39 -16.20 2.54
C MET A 112 -9.95 -16.53 1.16
N ASN A 113 -11.19 -16.12 0.88
CA ASN A 113 -11.81 -16.32 -0.44
C ASN A 113 -11.06 -15.58 -1.55
N HIS A 114 -10.63 -14.34 -1.28
CA HIS A 114 -9.81 -13.56 -2.19
C HIS A 114 -8.45 -14.22 -2.45
N LEU A 115 -7.79 -14.72 -1.40
CA LEU A 115 -6.50 -15.41 -1.52
C LEU A 115 -6.62 -16.71 -2.33
N GLU A 116 -7.74 -17.42 -2.27
CA GLU A 116 -7.97 -18.60 -3.11
C GLU A 116 -8.03 -18.23 -4.61
N ILE A 117 -8.68 -17.11 -4.95
CA ILE A 117 -8.69 -16.58 -6.32
C ILE A 117 -7.27 -16.20 -6.76
N VAL A 118 -6.53 -15.49 -5.90
CA VAL A 118 -5.15 -15.10 -6.16
C VAL A 118 -4.23 -16.32 -6.31
N ARG A 119 -4.46 -17.39 -5.52
CA ARG A 119 -3.71 -18.64 -5.61
C ARG A 119 -3.93 -19.32 -6.95
N ARG A 120 -5.16 -19.38 -7.43
CA ARG A 120 -5.48 -19.94 -8.76
C ARG A 120 -4.84 -19.12 -9.88
N GLN A 121 -4.86 -17.78 -9.77
CA GLN A 121 -4.16 -16.90 -10.70
C GLN A 121 -2.65 -17.15 -10.71
N HIS A 122 -2.03 -17.27 -9.53
CA HIS A 122 -0.62 -17.59 -9.40
C HIS A 122 -0.28 -18.95 -10.02
N GLN A 123 -1.08 -19.98 -9.76
CA GLN A 123 -0.90 -21.32 -10.36
C GLN A 123 -1.06 -21.31 -11.88
N ALA A 124 -1.93 -20.47 -12.44
CA ALA A 124 -2.03 -20.28 -13.89
C ALA A 124 -0.76 -19.57 -14.43
N ASP A 125 -0.33 -18.49 -13.78
CA ASP A 125 0.89 -17.77 -14.16
C ASP A 125 2.13 -18.69 -14.12
N LEU A 126 2.24 -19.57 -13.12
CA LEU A 126 3.34 -20.54 -13.03
C LEU A 126 3.36 -21.55 -14.19
N ARG A 127 2.19 -22.01 -14.65
CA ARG A 127 2.07 -22.95 -15.78
C ARG A 127 2.51 -22.32 -17.10
N GLU A 128 2.40 -21.00 -17.22
CA GLU A 128 2.87 -20.23 -18.38
C GLU A 128 4.35 -19.82 -18.27
N GLY A 129 5.10 -20.33 -17.28
CA GLY A 129 6.49 -19.93 -17.04
C GLY A 129 6.64 -18.52 -16.47
N ALA A 130 5.56 -17.93 -15.93
CA ALA A 130 5.55 -16.66 -15.21
C ALA A 130 5.47 -16.89 -13.68
N GLY A 131 4.75 -16.01 -12.97
CA GLY A 131 4.52 -16.11 -11.52
C GLY A 131 5.65 -15.51 -10.68
N TYR A 132 6.46 -14.64 -11.27
CA TYR A 132 7.55 -13.96 -10.56
C TYR A 132 7.05 -12.70 -9.86
N VAL A 133 7.63 -12.38 -8.71
CA VAL A 133 7.45 -11.10 -8.01
C VAL A 133 8.78 -10.46 -7.63
N GLU A 134 8.79 -9.14 -7.48
CA GLU A 134 9.92 -8.44 -6.88
C GLU A 134 10.13 -8.91 -5.44
N LEU A 135 11.37 -9.10 -5.00
CA LEU A 135 11.72 -9.43 -3.62
C LEU A 135 12.42 -8.25 -2.93
N PRO A 136 12.22 -8.05 -1.62
CA PRO A 136 12.89 -6.96 -0.91
C PRO A 136 14.42 -7.15 -0.82
N GLY A 137 15.17 -6.11 -1.18
CA GLY A 137 16.61 -6.03 -0.94
C GLY A 137 17.40 -7.19 -1.56
N SER A 138 18.27 -7.83 -0.77
CA SER A 138 19.13 -8.93 -1.22
C SER A 138 18.47 -10.31 -1.17
N LEU A 139 17.16 -10.39 -0.86
CA LEU A 139 16.47 -11.68 -0.70
C LEU A 139 16.49 -12.53 -1.97
N SER A 140 16.41 -11.91 -3.15
CA SER A 140 16.53 -12.62 -4.43
C SER A 140 17.88 -13.32 -4.62
N ARG A 141 18.95 -12.75 -4.05
CA ARG A 141 20.29 -13.36 -4.06
C ARG A 141 20.40 -14.51 -3.06
N LYS A 142 19.75 -14.39 -1.90
CA LYS A 142 19.81 -15.38 -0.82
C LYS A 142 18.90 -16.59 -1.07
N TYR A 143 17.74 -16.37 -1.67
CA TYR A 143 16.72 -17.40 -1.91
C TYR A 143 16.27 -17.38 -3.38
N ARG A 144 16.93 -18.21 -4.20
CA ARG A 144 16.83 -18.16 -5.67
C ARG A 144 15.44 -18.37 -6.25
N ASN A 145 14.54 -19.06 -5.53
CA ASN A 145 13.19 -19.40 -5.98
C ASN A 145 12.07 -18.73 -5.17
N ALA A 146 12.40 -17.96 -4.14
CA ALA A 146 11.41 -17.35 -3.25
C ALA A 146 10.43 -16.42 -3.99
N ASN A 147 10.86 -15.81 -5.09
CA ASN A 147 10.05 -14.92 -5.93
C ASN A 147 8.90 -15.63 -6.67
N ARG A 148 8.84 -16.97 -6.65
CA ARG A 148 7.74 -17.76 -7.23
C ARG A 148 6.94 -18.53 -6.18
N GLU A 149 7.40 -18.52 -4.94
CA GLU A 149 6.73 -19.22 -3.86
C GLU A 149 5.48 -18.43 -3.41
N TRP A 150 4.44 -19.17 -3.02
CA TRP A 150 3.17 -18.61 -2.57
C TRP A 150 3.28 -17.58 -1.42
N PRO A 151 4.09 -17.81 -0.35
CA PRO A 151 4.19 -16.88 0.78
C PRO A 151 4.65 -15.47 0.37
N TRP A 152 5.43 -15.37 -0.71
CA TRP A 152 5.97 -14.11 -1.22
C TRP A 152 5.06 -13.41 -2.22
N GLN A 153 3.94 -14.01 -2.64
CA GLN A 153 3.04 -13.36 -3.60
C GLN A 153 2.30 -12.19 -2.94
N TRP A 154 1.90 -11.22 -3.75
CA TRP A 154 1.10 -10.08 -3.29
C TRP A 154 -0.30 -10.54 -2.89
N VAL A 155 -0.83 -10.02 -1.79
CA VAL A 155 -2.25 -10.22 -1.43
C VAL A 155 -3.15 -9.56 -2.48
N PHE A 156 -2.75 -8.40 -2.99
CA PHE A 156 -3.47 -7.67 -4.03
C PHE A 156 -2.62 -7.58 -5.28
N PRO A 157 -2.58 -8.62 -6.14
CA PRO A 157 -1.79 -8.56 -7.35
C PRO A 157 -2.40 -7.60 -8.39
N ALA A 158 -1.56 -6.95 -9.19
CA ALA A 158 -1.96 -6.17 -10.36
C ALA A 158 -2.68 -7.06 -11.37
N THR A 159 -3.63 -6.54 -12.14
CA THR A 159 -4.38 -7.32 -13.16
C THR A 159 -3.49 -7.85 -14.29
N ARG A 160 -2.46 -7.10 -14.66
CA ARG A 160 -1.56 -7.42 -15.77
C ARG A 160 -0.18 -7.82 -15.27
N LYS A 161 0.47 -8.70 -16.03
CA LYS A 161 1.89 -9.01 -15.91
C LYS A 161 2.71 -7.94 -16.64
N TYR A 162 3.97 -7.79 -16.25
CA TYR A 162 4.95 -7.02 -17.00
C TYR A 162 6.21 -7.87 -17.22
N PHE A 163 6.92 -7.60 -18.31
CA PHE A 163 8.17 -8.29 -18.61
C PHE A 163 9.35 -7.50 -18.05
N HIS A 164 10.11 -8.10 -17.15
CA HIS A 164 11.32 -7.52 -16.60
C HIS A 164 12.50 -7.79 -17.54
N LYS A 165 12.99 -6.73 -18.19
CA LYS A 165 13.97 -6.85 -19.28
C LYS A 165 15.30 -7.47 -18.85
N GLU A 166 15.81 -7.11 -17.68
CA GLU A 166 17.14 -7.55 -17.21
C GLU A 166 17.16 -9.03 -16.82
N THR A 167 16.14 -9.50 -16.09
CA THR A 167 16.05 -10.90 -15.64
C THR A 167 15.31 -11.80 -16.61
N LYS A 168 14.70 -11.25 -17.67
CA LYS A 168 13.85 -11.95 -18.64
C LYS A 168 12.67 -12.68 -17.99
N GLU A 169 12.13 -12.12 -16.91
CA GLU A 169 11.05 -12.73 -16.14
C GLU A 169 9.71 -12.02 -16.38
N SER A 170 8.64 -12.80 -16.51
CA SER A 170 7.27 -12.27 -16.53
C SER A 170 6.75 -12.15 -15.09
N ARG A 171 6.66 -10.91 -14.59
CA ARG A 171 6.38 -10.57 -13.20
C ARG A 171 4.98 -9.99 -13.01
N ARG A 172 4.45 -10.13 -11.79
CA ARG A 172 3.25 -9.39 -11.33
C ARG A 172 3.65 -8.43 -10.23
N HIS A 173 3.23 -7.17 -10.36
CA HIS A 173 3.34 -6.21 -9.26
C HIS A 173 2.09 -6.27 -8.38
N HIS A 174 2.04 -5.48 -7.31
CA HIS A 174 0.80 -5.29 -6.57
C HIS A 174 -0.14 -4.38 -7.37
N LEU A 175 -1.42 -4.35 -6.99
CA LEU A 175 -2.42 -3.47 -7.57
C LEU A 175 -1.92 -2.02 -7.56
N HIS A 176 -2.11 -1.32 -8.67
CA HIS A 176 -1.65 0.06 -8.76
C HIS A 176 -2.48 0.97 -7.84
N GLU A 177 -1.82 1.87 -7.12
CA GLU A 177 -2.44 2.73 -6.11
C GLU A 177 -3.58 3.60 -6.65
N SER A 178 -3.49 4.01 -7.91
CA SER A 178 -4.52 4.82 -8.55
C SER A 178 -5.87 4.11 -8.63
N VAL A 179 -5.89 2.77 -8.67
CA VAL A 179 -7.13 1.98 -8.73
C VAL A 179 -7.94 2.22 -7.46
N ILE A 180 -7.34 1.98 -6.30
CA ILE A 180 -8.02 2.16 -5.02
C ILE A 180 -8.29 3.63 -4.70
N GLN A 181 -7.37 4.54 -5.04
CA GLN A 181 -7.60 5.98 -4.88
C GLN A 181 -8.81 6.46 -5.71
N ARG A 182 -8.97 5.94 -6.93
CA ARG A 182 -10.12 6.22 -7.79
C ARG A 182 -11.39 5.60 -7.22
N SER A 183 -11.37 4.31 -6.88
CA SER A 183 -12.54 3.62 -6.30
C SER A 183 -13.05 4.31 -5.03
N VAL A 184 -12.17 4.72 -4.12
CA VAL A 184 -12.58 5.43 -2.89
C VAL A 184 -13.20 6.80 -3.22
N ARG A 185 -12.64 7.52 -4.20
CA ARG A 185 -13.17 8.82 -4.63
C ARG A 185 -14.55 8.68 -5.27
N GLU A 186 -14.72 7.69 -6.14
CA GLU A 186 -15.99 7.39 -6.80
C GLU A 186 -17.04 6.93 -5.78
N ALA A 187 -16.67 6.03 -4.87
CA ALA A 187 -17.56 5.58 -3.79
C ALA A 187 -18.03 6.75 -2.92
N ALA A 188 -17.13 7.66 -2.53
CA ALA A 188 -17.50 8.84 -1.74
C ALA A 188 -18.43 9.80 -2.51
N ARG A 189 -18.22 9.95 -3.82
CA ARG A 189 -19.10 10.75 -4.68
C ARG A 189 -20.50 10.12 -4.77
N SER A 190 -20.58 8.82 -4.99
CA SER A 190 -21.85 8.08 -5.06
C SER A 190 -22.59 8.07 -3.72
N ALA A 191 -21.86 8.02 -2.61
CA ALA A 191 -22.40 8.13 -1.26
C ALA A 191 -22.89 9.56 -0.89
N GLY A 192 -22.74 10.54 -1.79
CA GLY A 192 -23.19 11.92 -1.56
C GLY A 192 -22.37 12.69 -0.53
N PHE A 193 -21.11 12.31 -0.29
CA PHE A 193 -20.28 13.00 0.70
C PHE A 193 -19.81 14.37 0.22
N SER A 194 -20.05 15.39 1.03
CA SER A 194 -19.59 16.77 0.79
C SER A 194 -18.09 16.95 1.09
N LYS A 195 -17.53 16.14 2.00
CA LYS A 195 -16.12 16.17 2.37
C LYS A 195 -15.26 15.34 1.43
N ARG A 196 -14.02 15.80 1.23
CA ARG A 196 -13.03 15.07 0.45
C ARG A 196 -12.59 13.79 1.17
N VAL A 197 -12.95 12.64 0.61
CA VAL A 197 -12.53 11.32 1.11
C VAL A 197 -11.38 10.77 0.27
N THR A 198 -10.35 10.29 0.95
CA THR A 198 -9.19 9.63 0.36
C THR A 198 -8.87 8.35 1.13
N THR A 199 -7.95 7.54 0.60
CA THR A 199 -7.43 6.37 1.34
C THR A 199 -6.78 6.76 2.67
N HIS A 200 -6.22 7.98 2.77
CA HIS A 200 -5.67 8.48 4.03
C HIS A 200 -6.77 8.81 5.06
N THR A 201 -7.94 9.26 4.60
CA THR A 201 -9.12 9.52 5.45
C THR A 201 -9.53 8.25 6.20
N LEU A 202 -9.51 7.08 5.55
CA LEU A 202 -9.83 5.79 6.17
C LEU A 202 -8.91 5.47 7.35
N ARG A 203 -7.59 5.63 7.15
CA ARG A 203 -6.60 5.41 8.21
C ARG A 203 -6.77 6.40 9.37
N HIS A 204 -7.09 7.66 9.07
CA HIS A 204 -7.34 8.67 10.10
C HIS A 204 -8.60 8.39 10.91
N SER A 205 -9.68 7.95 10.25
CA SER A 205 -10.88 7.48 10.94
C SER A 205 -10.59 6.33 11.89
N PHE A 206 -9.80 5.35 11.48
CA PHE A 206 -9.39 4.26 12.36
C PHE A 206 -8.70 4.75 13.63
N ALA A 207 -7.68 5.61 13.47
CA ALA A 207 -6.95 6.13 14.63
C ALA A 207 -7.87 6.93 15.57
N THR A 208 -8.84 7.66 15.02
CA THR A 208 -9.78 8.47 15.81
C THR A 208 -10.82 7.60 16.53
N HIS A 209 -11.31 6.53 15.89
CA HIS A 209 -12.30 5.63 16.48
C HIS A 209 -11.72 4.67 17.53
N LEU A 210 -10.40 4.67 17.72
CA LEU A 210 -9.72 3.91 18.77
C LEU A 210 -9.37 4.74 20.01
N LEU A 211 -9.57 6.06 19.97
CA LEU A 211 -9.44 6.96 21.12
C LEU A 211 -10.75 6.96 21.92
#